data_AF-A0A2N7QF72-F1
#
_entry.id   AF-A0A2N7QF72-F1
#
_cell.length_a   1.000
_cell.length_b   1.000
_cell.length_c   1.000
_cell.angle_alpha   90.00
_cell.angle_beta   90.00
_cell.angle_gamma   90.00
#
_symmetry.space_group_name_H-M   'P 1'
#
loop_
_entity.id
_entity.type
_entity.pdbx_description
1 polymer ?
#
loop_
_entity_poly.entity_id
_entity_poly.type
_entity_poly.pdbx_seq_one_letter_code
_entity_poly.pdbx_strand_id
1 'polypeptide(L)'
;TGCMEIISSPFPYTSWRIPWIHVAFENAASVASGIEAAIKVMKRKNKISKKEKINIVVFAGDGATFDIGLQFLSGALERGHDFIYICLDNEAYMNTGVQRSSATPFGAHTTTSPSGKVIKGNITWKKNLMGIVIAHNIPYAATANPAYPIDLMNKVKKASLIEGPTFIHVFSPCPTGWGCKSEDSILVAKLAVETRVFPLYEVINGKYVINKLIGHIPVDPGSLGKYGKYVLEKKVTPQKPVEEYLKLQRRFRHLTPEQIKIIQKRVDEEYERLVKLAEYFGIEE
;
A
#
# COMPACT_ATOMS: atom_id res chain seq x y z
N THR A 1 11.23 -1.20 -12.26
CA THR A 1 12.37 -0.30 -12.00
C THR A 1 12.11 0.59 -10.79
N GLY A 2 13.07 0.75 -9.87
CA GLY A 2 12.93 1.58 -8.66
C GLY A 2 13.81 1.08 -7.51
N CYS A 3 13.73 1.69 -6.31
CA CYS A 3 14.63 1.35 -5.20
C CYS A 3 14.72 -0.15 -4.93
N MET A 4 13.58 -0.85 -4.84
CA MET A 4 13.57 -2.29 -4.55
C MET A 4 14.31 -3.09 -5.61
N GLU A 5 14.20 -2.73 -6.88
CA GLU A 5 14.91 -3.44 -7.95
C GLU A 5 16.41 -3.16 -7.86
N ILE A 6 16.82 -1.91 -7.69
CA ILE A 6 18.24 -1.55 -7.54
C ILE A 6 18.91 -2.25 -6.33
N ILE A 7 18.24 -2.29 -5.17
CA ILE A 7 18.84 -2.86 -3.95
C ILE A 7 18.75 -4.39 -3.89
N SER A 8 17.76 -5.01 -4.54
CA SER A 8 17.53 -6.46 -4.43
C SER A 8 18.15 -7.27 -5.56
N SER A 9 18.45 -6.64 -6.70
CA SER A 9 19.03 -7.31 -7.88
C SER A 9 20.21 -6.58 -8.53
N PRO A 10 21.18 -6.04 -7.77
CA PRO A 10 22.37 -5.43 -8.37
C PRO A 10 23.21 -6.49 -9.07
N PHE A 11 23.49 -6.33 -10.37
CA PHE A 11 24.30 -7.30 -11.12
C PHE A 11 25.68 -7.53 -10.46
N PRO A 12 26.16 -8.78 -10.35
CA PRO A 12 25.57 -10.05 -10.79
C PRO A 12 24.69 -10.75 -9.73
N TYR A 13 24.33 -10.08 -8.65
CA TYR A 13 23.66 -10.64 -7.48
C TYR A 13 22.14 -10.54 -7.55
N THR A 14 21.47 -11.45 -6.84
CA THR A 14 20.03 -11.40 -6.58
C THR A 14 19.73 -11.80 -5.14
N SER A 15 18.84 -11.04 -4.50
CA SER A 15 18.29 -11.34 -3.18
C SER A 15 17.08 -12.29 -3.26
N TRP A 16 16.61 -12.58 -4.47
CA TRP A 16 15.43 -13.41 -4.72
C TRP A 16 15.83 -14.88 -4.87
N ARG A 17 15.31 -15.73 -3.98
CA ARG A 17 15.47 -17.20 -4.04
C ARG A 17 14.45 -17.89 -4.96
N ILE A 18 13.56 -17.10 -5.55
CA ILE A 18 12.50 -17.52 -6.47
C ILE A 18 12.70 -16.80 -7.81
N PRO A 19 12.08 -17.27 -8.91
CA PRO A 19 12.16 -16.59 -10.19
C PRO A 19 11.75 -15.12 -10.08
N TRP A 20 12.58 -14.25 -10.64
CA TRP A 20 12.37 -12.81 -10.66
C TRP A 20 12.64 -12.29 -12.07
N ILE A 21 11.89 -11.26 -12.47
CA ILE A 21 12.05 -10.60 -13.77
C ILE A 21 12.04 -9.08 -13.59
N HIS A 22 13.01 -8.41 -14.21
CA HIS A 22 12.98 -6.97 -14.36
C HIS A 22 11.86 -6.56 -15.31
N VAL A 23 11.15 -5.49 -14.94
CA VAL A 23 10.12 -4.87 -15.77
C VAL A 23 10.37 -3.37 -15.86
N ALA A 24 9.95 -2.77 -16.98
CA ALA A 24 9.98 -1.33 -17.15
C ALA A 24 9.12 -0.65 -16.07
N PHE A 25 9.36 0.64 -15.84
CA PHE A 25 8.84 1.33 -14.67
C PHE A 25 7.29 1.36 -14.64
N GLU A 26 6.69 1.48 -15.80
CA GLU A 26 5.25 1.66 -16.01
C GLU A 26 4.47 0.36 -16.15
N ASN A 27 5.08 -0.71 -16.66
CA ASN A 27 4.33 -1.83 -17.24
C ASN A 27 4.23 -3.08 -16.35
N ALA A 28 4.58 -2.99 -15.06
CA ALA A 28 4.65 -4.15 -14.16
C ALA A 28 3.34 -4.97 -14.12
N ALA A 29 2.17 -4.32 -14.10
CA ALA A 29 0.87 -4.98 -14.13
C ALA A 29 0.57 -5.69 -15.47
N SER A 30 1.02 -5.11 -16.59
CA SER A 30 0.89 -5.71 -17.92
C SER A 30 1.77 -6.94 -18.07
N VAL A 31 3.00 -6.89 -17.54
CA VAL A 31 3.90 -8.06 -17.53
C VAL A 31 3.30 -9.18 -16.69
N ALA A 32 2.76 -8.87 -15.50
CA ALA A 32 2.05 -9.85 -14.68
C ALA A 32 0.85 -10.47 -15.41
N SER A 33 0.05 -9.65 -16.11
CA SER A 33 -1.05 -10.12 -16.96
C SER A 33 -0.57 -11.10 -18.04
N GLY A 34 0.56 -10.82 -18.67
CA GLY A 34 1.16 -11.69 -19.68
C GLY A 34 1.67 -13.02 -19.11
N ILE A 35 2.34 -12.98 -17.94
CA ILE A 35 2.79 -14.18 -17.23
C ILE A 35 1.60 -15.06 -16.83
N GLU A 36 0.55 -14.44 -16.31
CA GLU A 36 -0.70 -15.10 -15.91
C GLU A 36 -1.37 -15.81 -17.09
N ALA A 37 -1.52 -15.12 -18.21
CA ALA A 37 -2.06 -15.68 -19.44
C ALA A 37 -1.19 -16.83 -19.97
N ALA A 38 0.15 -16.69 -19.94
CA ALA A 38 1.07 -17.74 -20.36
C ALA A 38 0.95 -18.99 -19.48
N ILE A 39 0.90 -18.83 -18.14
CA ILE A 39 0.70 -19.94 -17.20
C ILE A 39 -0.63 -20.65 -17.48
N LYS A 40 -1.72 -19.91 -17.72
CA LYS A 40 -3.01 -20.48 -18.13
C LYS A 40 -2.88 -21.33 -19.39
N VAL A 41 -2.23 -20.83 -20.44
CA VAL A 41 -2.02 -21.59 -21.70
C VAL A 41 -1.17 -22.84 -21.45
N MET A 42 -0.08 -22.72 -20.69
CA MET A 42 0.82 -23.84 -20.39
C MET A 42 0.11 -24.94 -19.59
N LYS A 43 -0.75 -24.59 -18.62
CA LYS A 43 -1.62 -25.53 -17.92
C LYS A 43 -2.62 -26.21 -18.86
N ARG A 44 -3.30 -25.45 -19.74
CA ARG A 44 -4.24 -26.03 -20.73
C ARG A 44 -3.56 -27.03 -21.66
N LYS A 45 -2.34 -26.72 -22.11
CA LYS A 45 -1.51 -27.58 -22.97
C LYS A 45 -0.79 -28.72 -22.22
N ASN A 46 -1.08 -28.92 -20.92
CA ASN A 46 -0.43 -29.92 -20.06
C ASN A 46 1.11 -29.81 -20.04
N LYS A 47 1.67 -28.61 -20.21
CA LYS A 47 3.12 -28.36 -20.14
C LYS A 47 3.62 -28.14 -18.72
N ILE A 48 2.73 -27.75 -17.82
CA ILE A 48 2.97 -27.62 -16.37
C ILE A 48 1.79 -28.22 -15.60
N SER A 49 2.01 -28.51 -14.31
CA SER A 49 0.97 -29.09 -13.44
C SER A 49 -0.27 -28.21 -13.36
N LYS A 50 -1.45 -28.82 -13.51
CA LYS A 50 -2.74 -28.14 -13.29
C LYS A 50 -3.07 -27.96 -11.81
N LYS A 51 -2.51 -28.81 -10.93
CA LYS A 51 -2.81 -28.83 -9.49
C LYS A 51 -2.11 -27.72 -8.71
N GLU A 52 -1.00 -27.20 -9.22
CA GLU A 52 -0.18 -26.23 -8.51
C GLU A 52 -0.62 -24.80 -8.81
N LYS A 53 -0.94 -24.01 -7.78
CA LYS A 53 -1.13 -22.56 -7.91
C LYS A 53 0.24 -21.89 -7.93
N ILE A 54 0.53 -21.18 -9.01
CA ILE A 54 1.75 -20.36 -9.13
C ILE A 54 1.33 -18.92 -8.85
N ASN A 55 1.77 -18.36 -7.72
CA ASN A 55 1.48 -16.98 -7.39
C ASN A 55 2.35 -16.03 -8.19
N ILE A 56 1.73 -15.05 -8.84
CA ILE A 56 2.42 -13.96 -9.52
C ILE A 56 2.37 -12.75 -8.59
N VAL A 57 3.53 -12.27 -8.18
CA VAL A 57 3.65 -11.15 -7.25
C VAL A 57 4.36 -9.99 -7.91
N VAL A 58 3.68 -8.85 -7.99
CA VAL A 58 4.22 -7.59 -8.47
C VAL A 58 4.68 -6.76 -7.28
N PHE A 59 5.93 -6.33 -7.30
CA PHE A 59 6.43 -5.29 -6.41
C PHE A 59 6.61 -4.00 -7.22
N ALA A 60 5.93 -2.94 -6.81
CA ALA A 60 6.02 -1.63 -7.44
C ALA A 60 6.13 -0.54 -6.38
N GLY A 61 6.93 0.49 -6.64
CA GLY A 61 6.95 1.69 -5.80
C GLY A 61 5.70 2.56 -6.00
N ASP A 62 5.50 3.57 -5.17
CA ASP A 62 4.40 4.51 -5.35
C ASP A 62 4.46 5.25 -6.69
N GLY A 63 5.64 5.65 -7.17
CA GLY A 63 5.77 6.28 -8.49
C GLY A 63 5.25 5.41 -9.65
N ALA A 64 5.53 4.10 -9.61
CA ALA A 64 4.99 3.15 -10.59
C ALA A 64 3.48 2.93 -10.42
N THR A 65 2.94 3.08 -9.21
CA THR A 65 1.56 2.68 -8.92
C THR A 65 0.58 3.85 -8.99
N PHE A 66 0.94 4.98 -8.39
CA PHE A 66 0.11 6.18 -8.30
C PHE A 66 0.16 7.02 -9.57
N ASP A 67 1.25 6.96 -10.33
CA ASP A 67 1.51 7.82 -11.48
C ASP A 67 1.66 7.00 -12.78
N ILE A 68 2.88 6.70 -13.20
CA ILE A 68 3.17 6.25 -14.58
C ILE A 68 2.55 4.90 -14.92
N GLY A 69 2.45 3.99 -13.95
CA GLY A 69 1.88 2.65 -14.16
C GLY A 69 0.41 2.52 -13.82
N LEU A 70 -0.27 3.60 -13.40
CA LEU A 70 -1.67 3.55 -12.96
C LEU A 70 -2.60 3.03 -14.06
N GLN A 71 -2.40 3.43 -15.32
CA GLN A 71 -3.19 2.97 -16.46
C GLN A 71 -3.07 1.44 -16.66
N PHE A 72 -1.85 0.91 -16.54
CA PHE A 72 -1.60 -0.52 -16.73
C PHE A 72 -2.13 -1.34 -15.56
N LEU A 73 -2.03 -0.82 -14.33
CA LEU A 73 -2.69 -1.40 -13.17
C LEU A 73 -4.20 -1.45 -13.39
N SER A 74 -4.83 -0.30 -13.66
CA SER A 74 -6.28 -0.18 -13.92
C SER A 74 -6.76 -1.20 -14.95
N GLY A 75 -6.09 -1.30 -16.10
CA GLY A 75 -6.46 -2.26 -17.14
C GLY A 75 -6.27 -3.73 -16.72
N ALA A 76 -5.25 -4.04 -15.91
CA ALA A 76 -5.04 -5.40 -15.40
C ALA A 76 -6.10 -5.82 -14.37
N LEU A 77 -6.53 -4.87 -13.52
CA LEU A 77 -7.62 -5.09 -12.57
C LEU A 77 -8.96 -5.27 -13.30
N GLU A 78 -9.24 -4.44 -14.31
CA GLU A 78 -10.43 -4.53 -15.16
C GLU A 78 -10.55 -5.90 -15.87
N ARG A 79 -9.44 -6.44 -16.37
CA ARG A 79 -9.40 -7.76 -17.01
C ARG A 79 -9.48 -8.94 -16.04
N GLY A 80 -9.42 -8.70 -14.72
CA GLY A 80 -9.54 -9.75 -13.72
C GLY A 80 -8.38 -10.76 -13.72
N HIS A 81 -7.16 -10.34 -14.09
CA HIS A 81 -6.00 -11.25 -14.05
C HIS A 81 -5.67 -11.68 -12.61
N ASP A 82 -5.28 -12.94 -12.42
CA ASP A 82 -4.92 -13.52 -11.12
C ASP A 82 -3.46 -13.20 -10.74
N PHE A 83 -3.26 -12.13 -9.97
CA PHE A 83 -1.97 -11.71 -9.44
C PHE A 83 -2.11 -10.95 -8.12
N ILE A 84 -1.01 -10.87 -7.37
CA ILE A 84 -0.88 -10.03 -6.19
C ILE A 84 -0.06 -8.80 -6.54
N TYR A 85 -0.62 -7.61 -6.39
CA TYR A 85 0.09 -6.35 -6.58
C TYR A 85 0.41 -5.69 -5.25
N ILE A 86 1.70 -5.53 -4.97
CA ILE A 86 2.19 -4.91 -3.75
C ILE A 86 2.80 -3.55 -4.09
N CYS A 87 2.09 -2.49 -3.72
CA CYS A 87 2.58 -1.12 -3.79
C CYS A 87 3.38 -0.80 -2.53
N LEU A 88 4.70 -0.65 -2.67
CA LEU A 88 5.60 -0.17 -1.63
C LEU A 88 5.64 1.35 -1.66
N ASP A 89 4.80 1.96 -0.82
CA ASP A 89 4.61 3.40 -0.80
C ASP A 89 5.58 4.05 0.17
N ASN A 90 6.65 4.61 -0.39
CA ASN A 90 7.60 5.44 0.32
C ASN A 90 7.38 6.93 0.03
N GLU A 91 6.28 7.27 -0.63
CA GLU A 91 5.75 8.63 -0.79
C GLU A 91 6.58 9.61 -1.61
N ALA A 92 7.51 9.11 -2.43
CA ALA A 92 8.25 9.90 -3.41
C ALA A 92 8.92 8.97 -4.43
N TYR A 93 9.40 9.52 -5.54
CA TYR A 93 10.39 8.81 -6.37
C TYR A 93 11.74 8.79 -5.64
N MET A 94 11.93 7.83 -4.74
CA MET A 94 13.10 7.82 -3.86
C MET A 94 14.40 7.55 -4.60
N ASN A 95 14.40 6.60 -5.54
CA ASN A 95 15.61 6.17 -6.24
C ASN A 95 16.28 7.30 -7.03
N THR A 96 15.46 8.18 -7.61
CA THR A 96 15.92 9.24 -8.50
C THR A 96 16.33 10.49 -7.74
N GLY A 97 16.31 10.50 -6.41
CA GLY A 97 16.65 11.66 -5.59
C GLY A 97 15.41 12.37 -5.02
N VAL A 98 14.45 11.60 -4.51
CA VAL A 98 13.32 12.10 -3.70
C VAL A 98 12.50 13.14 -4.46
N GLN A 99 11.98 12.82 -5.64
CA GLN A 99 11.06 13.68 -6.40
C GLN A 99 9.61 13.46 -5.96
N ARG A 100 8.78 14.50 -6.06
CA ARG A 100 7.33 14.42 -5.77
C ARG A 100 6.64 13.35 -6.62
N SER A 101 5.88 12.46 -5.98
CA SER A 101 4.91 11.55 -6.61
C SER A 101 3.49 11.94 -6.22
N SER A 102 2.46 11.36 -6.85
CA SER A 102 1.08 11.55 -6.37
C SER A 102 0.80 10.87 -5.01
N ALA A 103 1.76 10.11 -4.46
CA ALA A 103 1.70 9.60 -3.10
C ALA A 103 2.32 10.56 -2.07
N THR A 104 3.04 11.60 -2.50
CA THR A 104 3.63 12.59 -1.60
C THR A 104 2.55 13.34 -0.80
N PRO A 105 2.64 13.41 0.55
CA PRO A 105 1.68 14.12 1.39
C PRO A 105 1.69 15.63 1.15
N PHE A 106 0.59 16.28 1.53
CA PHE A 106 0.53 17.74 1.58
C PHE A 106 1.64 18.30 2.48
N GLY A 107 2.27 19.36 2.02
CA GLY A 107 3.32 20.07 2.74
C GLY A 107 4.67 19.36 2.77
N ALA A 108 4.81 18.14 2.24
CA ALA A 108 6.10 17.46 2.23
C ALA A 108 7.10 18.15 1.29
N HIS A 109 8.34 18.31 1.74
CA HIS A 109 9.48 18.70 0.91
C HIS A 109 9.92 17.52 0.02
N THR A 110 10.14 17.80 -1.26
CA THR A 110 10.85 16.91 -2.20
C THR A 110 11.74 17.75 -3.11
N THR A 111 12.64 17.15 -3.88
CA THR A 111 13.52 17.91 -4.79
C THR A 111 12.77 18.64 -5.90
N THR A 112 11.59 18.16 -6.28
CA THR A 112 10.69 18.81 -7.26
C THR A 112 9.52 19.55 -6.62
N SER A 113 9.39 19.53 -5.30
CA SER A 113 8.48 20.39 -4.54
C SER A 113 9.21 20.91 -3.29
N PRO A 114 10.19 21.82 -3.47
CA PRO A 114 11.01 22.28 -2.37
C PRO A 114 10.21 23.17 -1.42
N SER A 115 10.57 23.11 -0.14
CA SER A 115 10.06 24.02 0.89
C SER A 115 10.94 25.27 0.99
N GLY A 116 10.43 26.41 0.55
CA GLY A 116 11.05 27.72 0.59
C GLY A 116 10.01 28.83 0.74
N LYS A 117 10.42 30.09 0.49
CA LYS A 117 9.53 31.26 0.68
C LYS A 117 8.35 31.27 -0.30
N VAL A 118 8.57 30.81 -1.54
CA VAL A 118 7.57 30.82 -2.61
C VAL A 118 6.82 29.48 -2.68
N ILE A 119 7.54 28.38 -2.78
CA ILE A 119 6.98 27.02 -2.82
C ILE A 119 7.01 26.46 -1.40
N LYS A 120 5.87 26.03 -0.84
CA LYS A 120 5.78 25.57 0.56
C LYS A 120 5.78 24.04 0.69
N GLY A 121 6.54 23.35 -0.17
CA GLY A 121 6.44 21.90 -0.35
C GLY A 121 5.31 21.51 -1.31
N ASN A 122 4.95 20.23 -1.31
CA ASN A 122 3.84 19.72 -2.12
C ASN A 122 2.49 20.34 -1.71
N ILE A 123 1.78 20.95 -2.66
CA ILE A 123 0.51 21.66 -2.39
C ILE A 123 -0.73 20.78 -2.52
N THR A 124 -0.58 19.57 -3.05
CA THR A 124 -1.68 18.63 -3.28
C THR A 124 -1.78 17.60 -2.17
N TRP A 125 -2.96 17.05 -1.95
CA TRP A 125 -3.14 15.91 -1.06
C TRP A 125 -2.72 14.61 -1.76
N LYS A 126 -2.34 13.61 -0.95
CA LYS A 126 -2.05 12.25 -1.42
C LYS A 126 -3.26 11.72 -2.21
N LYS A 127 -3.02 11.21 -3.42
CA LYS A 127 -4.07 10.60 -4.25
C LYS A 127 -4.65 9.38 -3.54
N ASN A 128 -5.98 9.25 -3.52
CA ASN A 128 -6.66 8.12 -2.91
C ASN A 128 -6.57 6.87 -3.82
N LEU A 129 -5.40 6.22 -3.81
CA LEU A 129 -5.15 5.03 -4.64
C LEU A 129 -6.07 3.87 -4.27
N MET A 130 -6.30 3.63 -2.97
CA MET A 130 -7.21 2.56 -2.53
C MET A 130 -8.62 2.77 -3.08
N GLY A 131 -9.14 4.00 -3.08
CA GLY A 131 -10.44 4.31 -3.70
C GLY A 131 -10.51 3.98 -5.19
N ILE A 132 -9.43 4.23 -5.95
CA ILE A 132 -9.33 3.88 -7.38
C ILE A 132 -9.33 2.35 -7.53
N VAL A 133 -8.48 1.66 -6.77
CA VAL A 133 -8.37 0.19 -6.83
C VAL A 133 -9.69 -0.50 -6.46
N ILE A 134 -10.36 -0.04 -5.39
CA ILE A 134 -11.63 -0.60 -4.92
C ILE A 134 -12.74 -0.38 -5.96
N ALA A 135 -12.72 0.72 -6.71
CA ALA A 135 -13.71 0.99 -7.76
C ALA A 135 -13.70 -0.05 -8.90
N HIS A 136 -12.63 -0.83 -9.07
CA HIS A 136 -12.60 -1.97 -10.00
C HIS A 136 -13.34 -3.22 -9.50
N ASN A 137 -13.92 -3.19 -8.28
CA ASN A 137 -14.61 -4.31 -7.65
C ASN A 137 -13.75 -5.59 -7.56
N ILE A 138 -12.46 -5.42 -7.28
CA ILE A 138 -11.55 -6.56 -7.15
C ILE A 138 -11.87 -7.39 -5.88
N PRO A 139 -11.57 -8.71 -5.89
CA PRO A 139 -11.85 -9.58 -4.76
C PRO A 139 -11.22 -9.13 -3.43
N TYR A 140 -10.04 -8.51 -3.49
CA TYR A 140 -9.29 -8.16 -2.28
C TYR A 140 -8.36 -6.97 -2.46
N ALA A 141 -8.51 -5.98 -1.59
CA ALA A 141 -7.56 -4.88 -1.41
C ALA A 141 -7.23 -4.72 0.08
N ALA A 142 -5.99 -4.35 0.42
CA ALA A 142 -5.63 -4.09 1.82
C ALA A 142 -4.56 -3.00 1.95
N THR A 143 -4.55 -2.30 3.08
CA THR A 143 -3.41 -1.51 3.52
C THR A 143 -2.60 -2.28 4.56
N ALA A 144 -1.27 -2.16 4.53
CA ALA A 144 -0.38 -2.86 5.46
C ALA A 144 0.83 -2.02 5.84
N ASN A 145 1.50 -2.38 6.94
CA ASN A 145 2.59 -1.59 7.51
C ASN A 145 3.64 -2.49 8.19
N PRO A 146 4.95 -2.23 8.03
CA PRO A 146 6.03 -3.08 8.53
C PRO A 146 6.16 -3.08 10.06
N ALA A 147 5.61 -2.09 10.78
CA ALA A 147 5.52 -2.14 12.23
C ALA A 147 4.53 -3.21 12.74
N TYR A 148 3.75 -3.81 11.83
CA TYR A 148 2.72 -4.82 12.09
C TYR A 148 3.00 -6.07 11.22
N PRO A 149 4.15 -6.76 11.41
CA PRO A 149 4.62 -7.76 10.46
C PRO A 149 3.70 -8.98 10.34
N ILE A 150 3.06 -9.41 11.44
CA ILE A 150 2.10 -10.53 11.40
C ILE A 150 0.86 -10.17 10.58
N ASP A 151 0.35 -8.94 10.73
CA ASP A 151 -0.77 -8.43 9.94
C ASP A 151 -0.43 -8.38 8.45
N LEU A 152 0.74 -7.82 8.11
CA LEU A 152 1.26 -7.79 6.74
C LEU A 152 1.38 -9.20 6.15
N MET A 153 1.99 -10.15 6.86
CA MET A 153 2.14 -11.53 6.39
C MET A 153 0.79 -12.23 6.20
N ASN A 154 -0.16 -12.04 7.10
CA ASN A 154 -1.50 -12.61 6.98
C ASN A 154 -2.26 -12.04 5.78
N LYS A 155 -2.12 -10.74 5.50
CA LYS A 155 -2.72 -10.10 4.33
C LYS A 155 -2.13 -10.60 3.01
N VAL A 156 -0.81 -10.79 2.96
CA VAL A 156 -0.14 -11.40 1.78
C VAL A 156 -0.56 -12.86 1.61
N LYS A 157 -0.62 -13.64 2.69
CA LYS A 157 -1.10 -15.03 2.66
C LYS A 157 -2.55 -15.09 2.16
N LYS A 158 -3.44 -14.25 2.69
CA LYS A 158 -4.84 -14.18 2.25
C LYS A 158 -4.93 -13.84 0.76
N ALA A 159 -4.21 -12.81 0.30
CA ALA A 159 -4.15 -12.45 -1.11
C ALA A 159 -3.70 -13.63 -1.99
N SER A 160 -2.71 -14.41 -1.54
CA SER A 160 -2.21 -15.58 -2.28
C SER A 160 -3.20 -16.73 -2.41
N LEU A 161 -4.23 -16.78 -1.57
CA LEU A 161 -5.25 -17.82 -1.60
C LEU A 161 -6.45 -17.44 -2.48
N ILE A 162 -6.61 -16.16 -2.82
CA ILE A 162 -7.74 -15.65 -3.60
C ILE A 162 -7.47 -15.84 -5.10
N GLU A 163 -8.49 -16.21 -5.86
CA GLU A 163 -8.43 -16.25 -7.33
C GLU A 163 -8.87 -14.88 -7.89
N GLY A 164 -8.00 -14.26 -8.68
CA GLY A 164 -8.25 -12.95 -9.28
C GLY A 164 -7.32 -11.86 -8.74
N PRO A 165 -7.49 -10.61 -9.18
CA PRO A 165 -6.56 -9.54 -8.85
C PRO A 165 -6.66 -9.19 -7.36
N THR A 166 -5.51 -9.11 -6.70
CA THR A 166 -5.42 -8.65 -5.32
C THR A 166 -4.42 -7.52 -5.21
N PHE A 167 -4.70 -6.56 -4.32
CA PHE A 167 -3.88 -5.36 -4.16
C PHE A 167 -3.53 -5.11 -2.70
N ILE A 168 -2.26 -4.81 -2.41
CA ILE A 168 -1.78 -4.47 -1.07
C ILE A 168 -0.98 -3.18 -1.14
N HIS A 169 -1.48 -2.15 -0.47
CA HIS A 169 -0.81 -0.87 -0.28
C HIS A 169 0.01 -0.93 1.01
N VAL A 170 1.32 -1.04 0.88
CA VAL A 170 2.24 -1.19 2.01
C VAL A 170 2.93 0.15 2.28
N PHE A 171 2.74 0.69 3.49
CA PHE A 171 3.52 1.84 3.95
C PHE A 171 5.00 1.45 4.10
N SER A 172 5.91 2.19 3.48
CA SER A 172 7.33 1.84 3.45
C SER A 172 8.19 3.03 3.87
N PRO A 173 8.59 3.14 5.15
CA PRO A 173 9.49 4.19 5.62
C PRO A 173 10.76 4.32 4.79
N CYS A 174 11.12 5.55 4.45
CA CYS A 174 12.37 5.86 3.76
C CYS A 174 13.20 6.87 4.57
N PRO A 175 14.12 6.41 5.44
CA PRO A 175 14.96 7.29 6.25
C PRO A 175 15.73 8.33 5.44
N THR A 176 16.36 7.89 4.35
CA THR A 176 17.13 8.75 3.45
C THR A 176 16.25 9.85 2.84
N GLY A 177 15.08 9.49 2.33
CA GLY A 177 14.21 10.43 1.64
C GLY A 177 13.40 11.34 2.55
N TRP A 178 12.98 10.85 3.71
CA TRP A 178 12.19 11.64 4.67
C TRP A 178 13.08 12.42 5.64
N GLY A 179 14.37 12.09 5.68
CA GLY A 179 15.35 12.66 6.61
C GLY A 179 15.03 12.31 8.07
N CYS A 180 14.51 11.11 8.32
CA CYS A 180 14.41 10.54 9.67
C CYS A 180 15.59 9.60 9.94
N LYS A 181 15.82 9.24 11.22
CA LYS A 181 16.90 8.31 11.57
C LYS A 181 16.57 6.90 11.11
N SER A 182 17.57 6.14 10.66
CA SER A 182 17.37 4.75 10.22
C SER A 182 16.84 3.85 11.35
N GLU A 183 17.31 4.03 12.58
CA GLU A 183 16.84 3.32 13.78
C GLU A 183 15.36 3.59 14.11
N ASP A 184 14.83 4.74 13.69
CA ASP A 184 13.44 5.15 13.94
C ASP A 184 12.47 4.61 12.85
N SER A 185 12.93 3.85 11.86
CA SER A 185 12.09 3.41 10.73
C SER A 185 10.80 2.72 11.16
N ILE A 186 10.90 1.78 12.11
CA ILE A 186 9.73 1.07 12.65
C ILE A 186 8.87 1.98 13.53
N LEU A 187 9.49 2.91 14.26
CA LEU A 187 8.77 3.90 15.07
C LEU A 187 7.93 4.82 14.18
N VAL A 188 8.50 5.34 13.08
CA VAL A 188 7.78 6.19 12.11
C VAL A 188 6.63 5.41 11.48
N ALA A 189 6.86 4.15 11.08
CA ALA A 189 5.82 3.25 10.59
C ALA A 189 4.69 3.05 11.61
N LYS A 190 5.01 2.82 12.88
CA LYS A 190 4.03 2.67 13.96
C LYS A 190 3.23 3.95 14.18
N LEU A 191 3.90 5.10 14.24
CA LEU A 191 3.25 6.40 14.41
C LEU A 191 2.33 6.76 13.25
N ALA A 192 2.64 6.36 12.01
CA ALA A 192 1.74 6.56 10.87
C ALA A 192 0.37 5.90 11.10
N VAL A 193 0.33 4.74 11.76
CA VAL A 193 -0.91 4.05 12.12
C VAL A 193 -1.55 4.68 13.37
N GLU A 194 -0.77 4.94 14.43
CA GLU A 194 -1.29 5.48 15.70
C GLU A 194 -1.83 6.93 15.57
N THR A 195 -1.33 7.69 14.61
CA THR A 195 -1.83 9.03 14.24
C THR A 195 -2.92 9.00 13.16
N ARG A 196 -3.22 7.82 12.61
CA ARG A 196 -4.19 7.57 11.53
C ARG A 196 -3.84 8.15 10.16
N VAL A 197 -2.61 8.64 9.97
CA VAL A 197 -2.08 9.05 8.66
C VAL A 197 -2.12 7.91 7.65
N PHE A 198 -1.90 6.67 8.12
CA PHE A 198 -1.97 5.46 7.30
C PHE A 198 -2.80 4.39 8.05
N PRO A 199 -4.15 4.40 7.89
CA PRO A 199 -5.00 3.43 8.57
C PRO A 199 -4.82 2.02 7.97
N LEU A 200 -4.84 1.00 8.83
CA LEU A 200 -4.82 -0.41 8.43
C LEU A 200 -6.23 -0.96 8.26
N TYR A 201 -6.56 -1.43 7.06
CA TYR A 201 -7.84 -2.03 6.76
C TYR A 201 -7.76 -2.98 5.55
N GLU A 202 -8.82 -3.75 5.37
CA GLU A 202 -9.04 -4.65 4.23
C GLU A 202 -10.39 -4.30 3.57
N VAL A 203 -10.48 -4.56 2.27
CA VAL A 203 -11.72 -4.54 1.50
C VAL A 203 -11.83 -5.88 0.79
N ILE A 204 -12.82 -6.67 1.19
CA ILE A 204 -13.04 -8.05 0.73
C ILE A 204 -14.37 -8.06 -0.01
N ASN A 205 -14.35 -8.23 -1.33
CA ASN A 205 -15.56 -8.17 -2.16
C ASN A 205 -16.43 -6.92 -1.89
N GLY A 206 -15.80 -5.74 -1.83
CA GLY A 206 -16.46 -4.47 -1.52
C GLY A 206 -16.81 -4.25 -0.04
N LYS A 207 -16.54 -5.24 0.85
CA LYS A 207 -16.80 -5.12 2.28
C LYS A 207 -15.59 -4.62 3.07
N TYR A 208 -15.76 -3.56 3.84
CA TYR A 208 -14.68 -2.89 4.57
C TYR A 208 -14.48 -3.48 5.97
N VAL A 209 -13.23 -3.80 6.32
CA VAL A 209 -12.82 -4.29 7.64
C VAL A 209 -11.66 -3.44 8.14
N ILE A 210 -11.88 -2.65 9.19
CA ILE A 210 -10.83 -1.82 9.80
C ILE A 210 -10.13 -2.63 10.89
N ASN A 211 -8.80 -2.71 10.83
CA ASN A 211 -7.99 -3.45 11.79
C ASN A 211 -7.91 -2.61 13.07
N LYS A 212 -8.83 -2.82 14.01
CA LYS A 212 -8.91 -1.99 15.23
C LYS A 212 -7.83 -2.30 16.26
N LEU A 213 -7.28 -3.52 16.29
CA LEU A 213 -6.19 -3.93 17.18
C LEU A 213 -5.36 -5.06 16.55
N ILE A 214 -4.06 -5.02 16.75
CA ILE A 214 -3.10 -6.06 16.39
C ILE A 214 -3.41 -7.30 17.22
N GLY A 215 -4.00 -8.31 16.60
CA GLY A 215 -4.28 -9.58 17.28
C GLY A 215 -4.97 -10.53 16.33
N HIS A 216 -4.17 -11.39 15.68
CA HIS A 216 -4.56 -12.60 14.96
C HIS A 216 -5.94 -12.59 14.26
N ILE A 217 -5.95 -12.30 12.95
CA ILE A 217 -7.02 -12.77 12.06
C ILE A 217 -6.63 -14.19 11.61
N PRO A 218 -7.37 -15.25 11.95
CA PRO A 218 -7.09 -16.61 11.48
C PRO A 218 -7.18 -16.71 9.96
N VAL A 219 -6.22 -17.40 9.34
CA VAL A 219 -6.10 -17.51 7.89
C VAL A 219 -6.65 -18.86 7.42
N ASP A 220 -7.97 -19.02 7.39
CA ASP A 220 -8.62 -20.23 6.84
C ASP A 220 -9.59 -19.89 5.68
N PRO A 221 -9.35 -20.33 4.43
CA PRO A 221 -10.21 -20.04 3.28
C PRO A 221 -11.67 -20.52 3.42
N GLY A 222 -11.97 -21.50 4.29
CA GLY A 222 -13.34 -21.96 4.55
C GLY A 222 -14.21 -21.01 5.39
N SER A 223 -13.63 -19.90 5.90
CA SER A 223 -14.30 -18.97 6.81
C SER A 223 -14.77 -17.66 6.16
N LEU A 224 -14.63 -17.50 4.84
CA LEU A 224 -15.08 -16.29 4.10
C LEU A 224 -16.55 -15.92 4.37
N GLY A 225 -17.41 -16.90 4.66
CA GLY A 225 -18.82 -16.69 5.04
C GLY A 225 -19.11 -16.58 6.54
N LYS A 226 -18.09 -16.52 7.42
CA LYS A 226 -18.24 -16.44 8.89
C LYS A 226 -17.80 -15.10 9.49
N TYR A 227 -17.43 -14.11 8.66
CA TYR A 227 -16.93 -12.83 9.16
C TYR A 227 -18.07 -11.87 9.48
N GLY A 228 -18.90 -12.23 10.45
CA GLY A 228 -19.91 -11.33 10.96
C GLY A 228 -19.36 -10.01 11.50
N LYS A 229 -20.17 -8.97 11.37
CA LYS A 229 -20.00 -7.57 11.80
C LYS A 229 -18.86 -7.30 12.79
N TYR A 230 -17.67 -6.92 12.29
CA TYR A 230 -16.63 -6.30 13.11
C TYR A 230 -16.84 -4.78 13.21
N VAL A 231 -17.89 -4.34 13.92
CA VAL A 231 -18.10 -2.94 14.29
C VAL A 231 -18.01 -2.78 15.81
N LEU A 232 -16.93 -2.13 16.23
CA LEU A 232 -16.79 -1.31 17.45
C LEU A 232 -17.17 -1.97 18.77
N GLU A 233 -16.27 -2.75 19.37
CA GLU A 233 -16.22 -2.80 20.83
C GLU A 233 -14.83 -3.22 21.32
N LYS A 234 -14.23 -2.35 22.15
CA LYS A 234 -12.99 -2.49 22.94
C LYS A 234 -11.70 -1.88 22.33
N LYS A 235 -11.27 -0.81 23.02
CA LYS A 235 -9.99 -0.11 23.03
C LYS A 235 -9.47 0.37 21.67
N VAL A 236 -10.08 1.45 21.17
CA VAL A 236 -9.41 2.36 20.22
C VAL A 236 -8.13 2.85 20.89
N THR A 237 -6.96 2.57 20.33
CA THR A 237 -5.72 3.22 20.78
C THR A 237 -5.96 4.73 20.75
N PRO A 238 -5.75 5.45 21.87
CA PRO A 238 -5.93 6.90 21.89
C PRO A 238 -5.16 7.50 20.72
N GLN A 239 -5.86 8.28 19.90
CA GLN A 239 -5.24 8.86 18.72
C GLN A 239 -4.11 9.79 19.18
N LYS A 240 -2.92 9.54 18.64
CA LYS A 240 -1.81 10.46 18.81
C LYS A 240 -1.99 11.64 17.84
N PRO A 241 -1.62 12.87 18.24
CA PRO A 241 -1.59 14.00 17.32
C PRO A 241 -0.67 13.71 16.13
N VAL A 242 -1.05 14.12 14.92
CA VAL A 242 -0.24 13.93 13.70
C VAL A 242 1.15 14.56 13.83
N GLU A 243 1.29 15.59 14.68
CA GLU A 243 2.56 16.23 14.99
C GLU A 243 3.61 15.24 15.53
N GLU A 244 3.21 14.20 16.28
CA GLU A 244 4.14 13.17 16.76
C GLU A 244 4.78 12.39 15.62
N TYR A 245 4.03 12.14 14.54
CA TYR A 245 4.54 11.52 13.32
C TYR A 245 5.39 12.50 12.51
N LEU A 246 4.90 13.74 12.31
CA LEU A 246 5.55 14.73 11.43
C LEU A 246 6.91 15.19 11.96
N LYS A 247 7.06 15.38 13.28
CA LYS A 247 8.29 15.94 13.90
C LYS A 247 9.54 15.07 13.72
N LEU A 248 9.38 13.78 13.44
CA LEU A 248 10.49 12.85 13.23
C LEU A 248 11.12 12.97 11.83
N GLN A 249 10.53 13.76 10.94
CA GLN A 249 10.85 13.75 9.52
C GLN A 249 11.26 15.15 9.04
N ARG A 250 12.47 15.31 8.52
CA ARG A 250 12.96 16.60 8.00
C ARG A 250 12.07 17.18 6.90
N ARG A 251 11.41 16.33 6.11
CA ARG A 251 10.51 16.77 5.01
C ARG A 251 9.31 17.61 5.45
N PHE A 252 9.03 17.71 6.75
CA PHE A 252 7.93 18.51 7.30
C PHE A 252 8.40 19.63 8.24
N ARG A 253 9.71 19.85 8.40
CA ARG A 253 10.26 20.79 9.39
C ARG A 253 9.82 22.26 9.19
N HIS A 254 9.44 22.62 7.97
CA HIS A 254 8.99 23.97 7.61
C HIS A 254 7.50 24.24 7.86
N LEU A 255 6.72 23.22 8.23
CA LEU A 255 5.28 23.39 8.42
C LEU A 255 4.98 24.30 9.61
N THR A 256 4.01 25.20 9.44
CA THR A 256 3.51 26.03 10.54
C THR A 256 2.49 25.26 11.40
N PRO A 257 2.24 25.68 12.64
CA PRO A 257 1.19 25.09 13.48
C PRO A 257 -0.18 25.06 12.81
N GLU A 258 -0.52 26.08 12.01
CA GLU A 258 -1.77 26.15 11.25
C GLU A 258 -1.83 25.07 10.17
N GLN A 259 -0.72 24.83 9.46
CA GLN A 259 -0.65 23.76 8.46
C GLN A 259 -0.75 22.37 9.12
N ILE A 260 -0.14 22.18 10.28
CA ILE A 260 -0.25 20.94 11.06
C ILE A 260 -1.72 20.72 11.49
N LYS A 261 -2.43 21.76 11.93
CA LYS A 261 -3.88 21.68 12.25
C LYS A 261 -4.72 21.30 11.03
N ILE A 262 -4.40 21.84 9.85
CA ILE A 262 -5.08 21.47 8.59
C ILE A 262 -4.85 19.98 8.27
N ILE A 263 -3.61 19.49 8.43
CA ILE A 263 -3.29 18.08 8.23
C ILE A 263 -4.03 17.20 9.24
N GLN A 264 -4.04 17.57 10.52
CA GLN A 264 -4.76 16.85 11.58
C GLN A 264 -6.24 16.72 11.21
N LYS A 265 -6.90 17.84 10.91
CA LYS A 265 -8.31 17.86 10.51
C LYS A 265 -8.58 16.95 9.32
N ARG A 266 -7.73 17.00 8.29
CA ARG A 266 -7.88 16.16 7.09
C ARG A 266 -7.73 14.67 7.40
N VAL A 267 -6.78 14.29 8.26
CA VAL A 267 -6.59 12.91 8.70
C VAL A 267 -7.79 12.41 9.48
N ASP A 268 -8.36 13.24 10.36
CA ASP A 268 -9.55 12.92 11.14
C ASP A 268 -10.76 12.69 10.22
N GLU A 269 -11.00 13.61 9.27
CA GLU A 269 -12.10 13.51 8.29
C GLU A 269 -12.00 12.25 7.42
N GLU A 270 -10.81 11.91 6.92
CA GLU A 270 -10.62 10.71 6.09
C GLU A 270 -10.77 9.42 6.90
N TYR A 271 -10.35 9.42 8.16
CA TYR A 271 -10.58 8.28 9.05
C TYR A 271 -12.06 8.11 9.39
N GLU A 272 -12.78 9.18 9.71
CA GLU A 272 -14.23 9.15 9.93
C GLU A 272 -14.98 8.65 8.69
N ARG A 273 -14.56 9.09 7.50
CA ARG A 273 -15.11 8.57 6.24
C ARG A 273 -14.88 7.05 6.10
N LEU A 274 -13.69 6.57 6.43
CA LEU A 274 -13.39 5.13 6.41
C LEU A 274 -14.26 4.37 7.43
N VAL A 275 -14.46 4.92 8.64
CA VAL A 275 -15.34 4.34 9.65
C VAL A 275 -16.77 4.22 9.13
N LYS A 276 -17.32 5.29 8.53
CA LYS A 276 -18.65 5.25 7.90
C LYS A 276 -18.73 4.21 6.79
N LEU A 277 -17.72 4.10 5.93
CA LEU A 277 -17.67 3.05 4.90
C LEU A 277 -17.71 1.65 5.52
N ALA A 278 -16.99 1.41 6.63
CA ALA A 278 -17.02 0.14 7.35
C ALA A 278 -18.34 -0.12 8.08
N GLU A 279 -19.05 0.91 8.52
CA GLU A 279 -20.37 0.78 9.12
C GLU A 279 -21.44 0.43 8.07
N TYR A 280 -21.42 1.08 6.90
CA TYR A 280 -22.41 0.86 5.83
C TYR A 280 -22.11 -0.35 4.96
N PHE A 281 -20.84 -0.56 4.62
CA PHE A 281 -20.36 -1.65 3.77
C PHE A 281 -19.51 -2.64 4.57
N GLY A 282 -19.80 -2.81 5.85
CA GLY A 282 -19.19 -3.87 6.67
C GLY A 282 -19.66 -5.27 6.24
N ILE A 283 -18.93 -6.28 6.67
CA ILE A 283 -19.40 -7.67 6.58
C ILE A 283 -20.51 -7.84 7.63
N GLU A 284 -21.67 -8.35 7.24
CA GLU A 284 -22.80 -8.65 8.15
C GLU A 284 -22.64 -10.07 8.71
N GLU A 285 -23.21 -10.33 9.89
CA GLU A 285 -23.23 -11.64 10.58
C GLU A 285 -23.84 -12.78 9.76
#